data_AF-A0A5K1DD74-F1
#
_entry.id   AF-A0A5K1DD74-F1
#
_cell.length_a   1.000
_cell.length_b   1.000
_cell.length_c   1.000
_cell.angle_alpha   90.00
_cell.angle_beta   90.00
_cell.angle_gamma   90.00
#
_symmetry.space_group_name_H-M   'P 1'
#
loop_
_entity.id
_entity.type
_entity.pdbx_description
1 polymer ?
#
loop_
_entity_poly.entity_id
_entity_poly.type
_entity_poly.pdbx_seq_one_letter_code
_entity_poly.pdbx_strand_id
1 'polypeptide(L)' 'NEKETRHLEALEGADSRLRLYQIDLLDYDSIFSAINGVVGVFHLASPCTVDQVTDPQ' A
#
# COMPACT_ATOMS: atom_id res chain seq x y z
N ASN A 1 10.21 -5.39 3.17
CA ASN A 1 10.33 -6.67 2.45
C ASN A 1 10.70 -6.35 1.00
N GLU A 2 11.99 -6.39 0.65
CA GLU A 2 12.47 -5.91 -0.65
C GLU A 2 11.77 -6.60 -1.83
N LYS A 3 11.36 -7.86 -1.68
CA LYS A 3 10.69 -8.60 -2.74
C LYS A 3 9.34 -7.99 -3.14
N GLU A 4 8.62 -7.41 -2.18
CA GLU A 4 7.28 -6.86 -2.40
C GLU A 4 7.33 -5.45 -2.98
N THR A 5 8.31 -4.63 -2.60
CA THR A 5 8.29 -3.19 -2.92
C THR A 5 9.31 -2.74 -3.95
N ARG A 6 10.31 -3.58 -4.30
CA ARG A 6 11.39 -3.20 -5.22
C ARG A 6 10.90 -2.71 -6.58
N HIS A 7 9.80 -3.27 -7.09
CA HIS A 7 9.23 -2.85 -8.37
C HIS A 7 8.68 -1.42 -8.32
N LEU A 8 8.23 -0.94 -7.16
CA LEU A 8 7.78 0.44 -6.96
C LEU A 8 8.97 1.41 -6.93
N GLU A 9 10.07 1.00 -6.28
CA GLU A 9 11.30 1.78 -6.21
C GLU A 9 11.99 1.91 -7.57
N ALA A 10 11.73 0.99 -8.51
CA ALA A 10 12.23 1.03 -9.88
C ALA A 10 11.43 1.98 -10.81
N LEU A 11 10.31 2.55 -10.36
CA LEU A 11 9.51 3.48 -11.16
C LEU A 11 10.26 4.81 -11.37
N GLU A 12 10.02 5.44 -12.51
CA GLU A 12 10.62 6.74 -12.84
C GLU A 12 10.27 7.81 -11.78
N GLY A 13 11.31 8.36 -11.15
CA GLY A 13 11.21 9.39 -10.11
C GLY A 13 10.74 8.88 -8.74
N ALA A 14 10.76 7.56 -8.49
CA ALA A 14 10.51 6.99 -7.17
C ALA A 14 11.51 7.50 -6.12
N ASP A 15 12.77 7.69 -6.52
CA ASP A 15 13.86 8.23 -5.70
C ASP A 15 13.55 9.58 -5.01
N SER A 16 12.68 10.39 -5.63
CA SER A 16 12.36 11.74 -5.18
C SER A 16 10.89 11.91 -4.74
N ARG A 17 9.98 11.08 -5.27
CA ARG A 17 8.53 11.24 -5.07
C ARG A 17 7.85 10.08 -4.34
N LEU A 18 8.51 8.94 -4.19
CA LEU A 18 7.97 7.78 -3.49
C LEU A 18 8.56 7.70 -2.09
N ARG A 19 7.69 7.54 -1.10
CA ARG A 19 8.08 7.14 0.26
C ARG A 19 7.24 5.94 0.66
N LEU A 20 7.90 4.87 1.04
CA LEU A 20 7.25 3.66 1.52
C LEU A 20 7.15 3.71 3.04
N TYR A 21 5.95 3.44 3.54
CA TYR A 21 5.66 3.35 4.96
C TYR A 21 5.16 1.93 5.24
N GLN A 22 5.63 1.34 6.33
CA GLN A 22 5.04 0.12 6.85
C GLN A 22 3.87 0.51 7.76
N ILE A 23 2.67 0.03 7.43
CA ILE A 23 1.43 0.34 8.17
C ILE A 23 0.63 -0.95 8.38
N ASP A 24 -0.24 -0.93 9.38
CA ASP A 24 -1.35 -1.85 9.56
C ASP A 24 -2.66 -1.03 9.46
N LEU A 25 -3.59 -1.47 8.61
CA LEU A 25 -4.85 -0.74 8.37
C LEU A 25 -5.75 -0.68 9.61
N LEU A 26 -5.58 -1.61 10.56
CA LEU A 26 -6.36 -1.66 11.79
C LEU A 26 -5.68 -0.91 12.96
N ASP A 27 -4.45 -0.43 12.76
CA ASP A 27 -3.70 0.36 13.73
C ASP A 27 -3.52 1.80 13.23
N TYR A 28 -4.34 2.71 13.76
CA TYR A 28 -4.33 4.13 13.40
C TYR A 28 -2.95 4.79 13.57
N ASP A 29 -2.24 4.47 14.65
CA ASP A 29 -0.97 5.10 14.97
C ASP A 29 0.10 4.75 13.91
N SER A 30 0.01 3.55 13.34
CA SER A 30 0.88 3.13 12.24
C SER A 30 0.64 3.93 10.95
N ILE A 31 -0.59 4.42 10.72
CA ILE A 31 -1.00 5.15 9.51
C ILE A 31 -0.65 6.64 9.62
N PHE A 32 -0.67 7.21 10.83
CA PHE A 32 -0.53 8.65 11.05
C PHE A 32 0.66 9.28 10.31
N SER A 33 1.82 8.61 10.33
CA SER A 33 3.03 9.09 9.65
C SER A 33 2.90 9.23 8.13
N ALA A 34 2.04 8.42 7.50
CA ALA A 34 1.82 8.44 6.05
C ALA A 34 0.80 9.50 5.61
N ILE A 35 -0.10 9.92 6.50
CA ILE A 35 -1.19 10.87 6.19
C ILE A 35 -0.97 12.27 6.77
N ASN A 36 -0.02 12.46 7.68
CA ASN A 36 0.23 13.77 8.28
C ASN A 36 0.78 14.76 7.23
N GLY A 37 0.10 15.90 7.05
CA GLY A 37 0.52 16.98 6.16
C GLY A 37 0.27 16.73 4.66
N VAL A 38 -0.45 15.67 4.29
CA VAL A 38 -0.84 15.43 2.90
C VAL A 38 -2.09 16.23 2.54
N VAL A 39 -2.25 16.57 1.26
CA VAL A 39 -3.39 17.34 0.75
C VAL A 39 -4.63 16.49 0.44
N GLY A 40 -4.45 15.17 0.33
CA GLY A 40 -5.51 14.22 0.03
C GLY A 40 -5.01 12.78 0.19
N VAL A 41 -5.94 11.86 0.41
CA VAL A 41 -5.66 10.43 0.64
C VAL A 41 -6.52 9.61 -0.31
N PHE A 42 -5.88 8.64 -0.98
CA PHE A 42 -6.57 7.60 -1.75
C PHE A 42 -6.53 6.30 -0.95
N HIS A 43 -7.67 5.87 -0.40
CA HIS A 43 -7.77 4.62 0.33
C HIS A 43 -8.06 3.47 -0.63
N LEU A 44 -7.01 2.76 -1.07
CA LEU A 44 -7.11 1.64 -2.01
C LEU A 44 -6.99 0.27 -1.33
N ALA A 45 -6.51 0.23 -0.09
CA ALA A 45 -6.19 -1.01 0.58
C ALA A 45 -7.47 -1.69 1.10
N SER A 46 -7.73 -2.88 0.61
CA SER A 46 -8.79 -3.78 1.07
C SER A 46 -8.21 -5.19 1.14
N PRO A 47 -8.56 -6.02 2.13
CA PRO A 47 -8.28 -7.44 2.08
C PRO A 47 -8.77 -8.01 0.74
N CYS A 48 -7.90 -8.72 0.03
CA CYS A 48 -8.24 -9.43 -1.19
C CYS A 48 -8.29 -10.93 -0.86
N THR A 49 -9.39 -11.34 -0.23
CA THR A 49 -9.69 -12.76 -0.01
C THR A 49 -10.36 -13.31 -1.25
N VAL A 50 -9.66 -14.21 -1.94
CA VAL A 50 -10.22 -14.94 -3.09
C VAL A 50 -10.77 -16.26 -2.56
N ASP A 51 -12.09 -16.39 -2.56
CA ASP A 51 -12.70 -17.68 -2.28
C ASP A 51 -12.35 -18.69 -3.37
N GLN A 52 -12.21 -19.95 -2.99
CA GLN A 52 -11.96 -21.01 -3.95
C GLN A 52 -13.17 -21.11 -4.89
N VAL A 53 -13.00 -20.69 -6.14
CA VAL A 53 -14.04 -20.81 -7.17
C VAL A 53 -14.16 -22.29 -7.53
N THR A 54 -15.22 -22.92 -7.04
CA THR A 54 -15.49 -24.35 -7.26
C THR A 54 -16.07 -24.63 -8.65
N ASP A 55 -16.76 -23.64 -9.25
CA ASP A 55 -17.22 -23.68 -10.64
C ASP A 55 -17.16 -22.27 -11.25
N PRO A 56 -16.33 -22.04 -12.29
CA PRO A 56 -16.22 -20.74 -12.94
C PRO A 56 -17.29 -20.48 -14.03
N GLN A 57 -18.26 -21.38 -14.23
CA GLN A 57 -19.36 -21.21 -15.22
C GLN A 57 -20.55 -20.41 -14.69
#